data_AF-A0A3M1B7R9-F1
#
_entry.id   AF-A0A3M1B7R9-F1
#
_cell.length_a   1.000
_cell.length_b   1.000
_cell.length_c   1.000
_cell.angle_alpha   90.00
_cell.angle_beta   90.00
_cell.angle_gamma   90.00
#
_symmetry.space_group_name_H-M   'P 1'
#
loop_
_entity.id
_entity.type
_entity.pdbx_description
1 polymer ?
#
loop_
_entity_poly.entity_id
_entity_poly.type
_entity_poly.pdbx_seq_one_letter_code
_entity_poly.pdbx_strand_id
1 'polypeptide(L)'
;MSRTSFVARRVTIGVLLSLAAVTLLYAAEDIHRWIQGKDPASPVPCPWQKQGNVPPLSPPTMEEISRNTAVFWKGRGRETAVADPPANAGSETVPIENFIDEYIFGKMAEDGIPHAPLAGNATFVRRAYLDLTGRIPTVEALEGWLAQGEELDRGALIDSLIESDAFVD
;
A
#
# COMPACT_ATOMS: atom_id res chain seq x y z
N MET A 1 -30.10 -59.37 6.12
CA MET A 1 -29.25 -58.20 5.84
C MET A 1 -29.13 -58.00 4.34
N SER A 2 -29.78 -56.98 3.78
CA SER A 2 -29.83 -56.78 2.33
C SER A 2 -28.50 -56.24 1.79
N ARG A 3 -27.87 -57.00 0.88
CA ARG A 3 -26.63 -56.65 0.17
C ARG A 3 -26.72 -55.32 -0.61
N THR A 4 -27.92 -54.82 -0.87
CA THR A 4 -28.18 -53.62 -1.68
C THR A 4 -27.81 -52.31 -1.00
N SER A 5 -27.92 -52.20 0.33
CA SER A 5 -27.60 -50.95 1.05
C SER A 5 -26.09 -50.69 1.18
N PHE A 6 -25.27 -51.75 1.16
CA PHE A 6 -23.81 -51.65 1.25
C PHE A 6 -23.18 -51.20 -0.08
N VAL A 7 -23.72 -51.67 -1.21
CA VAL A 7 -23.27 -51.26 -2.55
C VAL A 7 -23.61 -49.80 -2.80
N ALA A 8 -24.84 -49.37 -2.49
CA ALA A 8 -25.26 -47.98 -2.64
C ALA A 8 -24.37 -47.01 -1.86
N ARG A 9 -24.08 -47.31 -0.59
CA ARG A 9 -23.26 -46.44 0.28
C ARG A 9 -21.80 -46.33 -0.18
N ARG A 10 -21.24 -47.39 -0.78
CA ARG A 10 -19.88 -47.36 -1.37
C ARG A 10 -19.82 -46.52 -2.64
N VAL A 11 -20.85 -46.59 -3.48
CA VAL A 11 -20.92 -45.79 -4.72
C VAL A 11 -21.04 -44.30 -4.37
N THR A 12 -21.86 -43.93 -3.38
CA THR A 12 -22.00 -42.51 -2.97
C THR A 12 -20.71 -41.95 -2.38
N ILE A 13 -20.00 -42.71 -1.54
CA ILE A 13 -18.71 -42.28 -0.98
C ILE A 13 -17.65 -42.13 -2.08
N GLY A 14 -17.61 -43.05 -3.05
CA GLY A 14 -16.68 -42.96 -4.19
C GLY A 14 -16.93 -41.72 -5.07
N VAL A 15 -18.20 -41.40 -5.34
CA VAL A 15 -18.58 -40.21 -6.13
C VAL A 15 -18.25 -38.93 -5.37
N LEU A 16 -18.49 -38.87 -4.06
CA LEU A 16 -18.15 -37.72 -3.23
C LEU A 16 -16.63 -37.52 -3.09
N LEU A 17 -15.85 -38.60 -2.96
CA LEU A 17 -14.39 -38.51 -2.91
C LEU A 17 -13.82 -37.99 -4.24
N SER A 18 -14.35 -38.47 -5.38
CA SER A 18 -13.93 -37.97 -6.70
C SER A 18 -14.30 -36.50 -6.91
N LEU A 19 -15.50 -36.08 -6.52
CA LEU A 19 -15.90 -34.66 -6.59
C LEU A 19 -15.00 -33.78 -5.72
N ALA A 20 -14.70 -34.20 -4.49
CA ALA A 20 -13.79 -33.46 -3.60
C ALA A 20 -12.37 -33.40 -4.19
N ALA A 21 -11.85 -34.49 -4.73
CA ALA A 21 -10.53 -34.53 -5.37
C ALA A 21 -10.45 -33.63 -6.61
N VAL A 22 -11.49 -33.61 -7.45
CA VAL A 22 -11.58 -32.72 -8.62
C VAL A 22 -11.65 -31.25 -8.19
N THR A 23 -12.38 -30.94 -7.12
CA THR A 23 -12.48 -29.56 -6.60
C THR A 23 -11.15 -29.07 -6.01
N LEU A 24 -10.43 -29.94 -5.30
CA LEU A 24 -9.11 -29.63 -4.73
C LEU A 24 -8.03 -29.48 -5.81
N LEU A 25 -8.08 -30.29 -6.88
CA LEU A 25 -7.17 -30.14 -8.02
C LEU A 25 -7.42 -28.81 -8.75
N TYR A 26 -8.69 -28.45 -8.95
CA TYR A 26 -9.08 -27.17 -9.59
C TYR A 26 -8.61 -25.96 -8.76
N ALA A 27 -8.78 -26.02 -7.43
CA ALA A 27 -8.32 -24.97 -6.53
C ALA A 27 -6.79 -24.84 -6.47
N ALA A 28 -6.05 -25.96 -6.59
CA ALA A 28 -4.58 -25.93 -6.61
C ALA A 28 -4.01 -25.33 -7.91
N GLU A 29 -4.65 -25.58 -9.06
CA GLU A 29 -4.28 -24.95 -10.33
C GLU A 29 -4.53 -23.44 -10.32
N ASP A 30 -5.61 -22.99 -9.68
CA ASP A 30 -5.93 -21.56 -9.57
C ASP A 30 -4.90 -20.79 -8.73
N ILE A 31 -4.42 -21.35 -7.61
CA ILE A 31 -3.37 -20.72 -6.81
C ILE A 31 -2.07 -20.63 -7.62
N HIS A 32 -1.70 -21.67 -8.38
CA HIS A 32 -0.48 -21.63 -9.18
C HIS A 32 -0.57 -20.61 -10.33
N ARG A 33 -1.75 -20.47 -10.95
CA ARG A 33 -2.02 -19.45 -11.98
C ARG A 33 -2.06 -18.04 -11.41
N TRP A 34 -2.57 -17.86 -10.20
CA TRP A 34 -2.54 -16.59 -9.46
C TRP A 34 -1.11 -16.17 -9.12
N ILE A 35 -0.29 -17.10 -8.60
CA ILE A 35 1.14 -16.85 -8.34
C ILE A 35 1.89 -16.47 -9.62
N GLN A 36 1.54 -17.08 -10.76
CA GLN A 36 2.13 -16.74 -12.06
C GLN A 36 1.48 -15.52 -12.73
N GLY A 37 0.48 -14.89 -12.11
CA GLY A 37 -0.26 -13.75 -12.66
C GLY A 37 -0.91 -14.02 -14.02
N LYS A 38 -1.31 -15.27 -14.29
CA LYS A 38 -2.00 -15.74 -15.51
C LYS A 38 -3.50 -15.94 -15.29
N ASP A 39 -4.07 -15.15 -14.38
CA ASP A 39 -5.49 -15.18 -14.06
C ASP A 39 -6.28 -14.35 -15.10
N PRO A 40 -7.17 -14.97 -15.89
CA PRO A 40 -7.99 -14.26 -16.86
C PRO A 40 -9.05 -13.35 -16.22
N ALA A 41 -9.32 -13.50 -14.92
CA ALA A 41 -10.28 -12.68 -14.18
C ALA A 41 -9.66 -11.43 -13.54
N SER A 42 -8.33 -11.27 -13.55
CA SER A 42 -7.68 -10.05 -13.04
C SER A 42 -7.90 -8.90 -14.03
N PRO A 43 -8.65 -7.83 -13.67
CA PRO A 43 -9.01 -6.77 -14.61
C PRO A 43 -7.82 -5.91 -15.08
N VAL A 44 -6.66 -6.04 -14.43
CA VAL A 44 -5.46 -5.26 -14.76
C VAL A 44 -4.21 -6.11 -14.48
N PRO A 45 -3.29 -6.29 -15.45
CA PRO A 45 -1.98 -6.84 -15.15
C PRO A 45 -1.24 -5.90 -14.20
N CYS A 46 -0.70 -6.43 -13.09
CA CYS A 46 0.12 -5.65 -12.17
C CYS A 46 1.25 -4.92 -12.94
N PRO A 47 1.52 -3.63 -12.70
CA PRO A 47 2.42 -2.82 -13.53
C PRO A 47 3.83 -3.41 -13.70
N TRP A 48 4.34 -4.07 -12.66
CA TRP A 48 5.66 -4.71 -12.63
C TRP A 48 5.76 -5.95 -13.55
N GLN A 49 4.64 -6.57 -13.92
CA GLN A 49 4.61 -7.71 -14.86
C GLN A 49 4.59 -7.26 -16.34
N LYS A 50 4.32 -5.98 -16.63
CA LYS A 50 4.29 -5.47 -18.02
C LYS A 50 5.68 -5.17 -18.59
N GLN A 51 6.74 -5.34 -17.82
CA GLN A 51 8.10 -5.10 -18.26
C GLN A 51 8.85 -6.42 -18.08
N GLY A 52 9.46 -6.93 -19.16
CA GLY A 52 10.34 -8.11 -19.13
C GLY A 52 11.61 -7.93 -18.30
N ASN A 53 11.59 -7.05 -17.30
CA ASN A 53 12.64 -6.75 -16.35
C ASN A 53 12.19 -7.24 -14.98
N VAL A 54 12.28 -8.55 -14.75
CA VAL A 54 12.32 -9.06 -13.38
C VAL A 54 13.62 -8.52 -12.77
N PRO A 55 13.60 -7.79 -11.65
CA PRO A 55 14.83 -7.36 -11.01
C PRO A 55 15.68 -8.60 -10.68
N PRO A 56 17.01 -8.54 -10.86
CA PRO A 56 17.87 -9.68 -10.61
C PRO A 56 17.65 -10.20 -9.18
N LEU A 57 17.58 -11.53 -9.01
CA LEU A 57 17.35 -12.19 -7.73
C LEU A 57 18.49 -11.96 -6.72
N SER A 58 19.60 -11.39 -7.17
CA SER A 58 20.72 -10.96 -6.33
C SER A 58 20.51 -9.51 -5.91
N PRO A 59 20.70 -9.17 -4.62
CA PRO A 59 20.64 -7.78 -4.19
C PRO A 59 21.70 -6.96 -4.94
N PRO A 60 21.35 -5.74 -5.42
CA PRO A 60 22.30 -4.89 -6.12
C PRO A 60 23.45 -4.51 -5.18
N THR A 61 24.64 -4.33 -5.76
CA THR A 61 25.78 -3.81 -5.01
C THR A 61 25.55 -2.35 -4.63
N MET A 62 26.19 -1.87 -3.56
CA MET A 62 26.04 -0.48 -3.10
C MET A 62 26.37 0.55 -4.20
N GLU A 63 27.30 0.20 -5.07
CA GLU A 63 27.71 1.03 -6.21
C GLU A 63 26.64 1.08 -7.31
N GLU A 64 25.95 -0.03 -7.58
CA GLU A 64 24.80 -0.08 -8.48
C GLU A 64 23.59 0.65 -7.90
N ILE A 65 23.35 0.55 -6.58
CA ILE A 65 22.32 1.33 -5.89
C ILE A 65 22.60 2.82 -6.07
N SER A 66 23.83 3.26 -5.79
CA SER A 66 24.23 4.67 -5.96
C SER A 66 24.13 5.15 -7.41
N ARG A 67 24.50 4.31 -8.38
CA ARG A 67 24.43 4.66 -9.80
C ARG A 67 23.00 4.72 -10.29
N ASN A 68 22.15 3.77 -9.90
CA ASN A 68 20.74 3.73 -10.27
C ASN A 68 19.95 4.87 -9.61
N THR A 69 20.25 5.22 -8.36
CA THR A 69 19.67 6.40 -7.72
C THR A 69 20.15 7.68 -8.40
N ALA A 70 21.44 7.80 -8.74
CA ALA A 70 21.94 8.96 -9.49
C ALA A 70 21.28 9.10 -10.86
N VAL A 71 21.05 8.01 -11.60
CA VAL A 71 20.31 8.02 -12.88
C VAL A 71 18.84 8.36 -12.67
N PHE A 72 18.21 7.84 -11.62
CA PHE A 72 16.84 8.17 -11.21
C PHE A 72 16.67 9.66 -10.89
N TRP A 73 17.65 10.28 -10.21
CA TRP A 73 17.64 11.72 -9.91
C TRP A 73 18.01 12.58 -11.12
N LYS A 74 18.95 12.13 -11.97
CA LYS A 74 19.48 12.90 -13.10
C LYS A 74 18.60 12.83 -14.36
N GLY A 75 17.86 11.75 -14.54
CA GLY A 75 17.03 11.50 -15.73
C GLY A 75 15.59 11.98 -15.61
N ARG A 76 15.09 12.22 -14.39
CA ARG A 76 13.66 12.48 -14.15
C ARG A 76 13.30 13.96 -14.02
N GLY A 77 14.01 14.84 -14.71
CA GLY A 77 13.61 16.24 -14.85
C GLY A 77 12.31 16.45 -15.63
N ARG A 78 11.68 15.41 -16.22
CA ARG A 78 10.46 15.62 -17.01
C ARG A 78 9.56 14.44 -17.40
N GLU A 79 9.79 13.19 -16.98
CA GLU A 79 9.01 12.07 -17.55
C GLU A 79 8.57 11.01 -16.53
N THR A 80 7.26 10.97 -16.32
CA THR A 80 6.42 9.91 -15.72
C THR A 80 6.62 9.60 -14.24
N ALA A 81 6.11 10.50 -13.39
CA ALA A 81 5.38 10.00 -12.22
C ALA A 81 4.23 9.13 -12.76
N VAL A 82 4.18 7.87 -12.33
CA VAL A 82 3.02 7.01 -12.58
C VAL A 82 1.85 7.65 -11.82
N ALA A 83 0.84 8.07 -12.58
CA ALA A 83 -0.22 9.03 -12.26
C ALA A 83 0.23 10.50 -12.43
N ASP A 84 -0.39 11.17 -13.41
CA ASP A 84 -0.53 12.62 -13.37
C ASP A 84 -0.98 12.99 -11.95
N PRO A 85 -0.34 13.98 -11.30
CA PRO A 85 -0.81 14.41 -10.01
C PRO A 85 -2.29 14.80 -10.16
N PRO A 86 -3.16 14.50 -9.17
CA PRO A 86 -4.57 14.84 -9.25
C PRO A 86 -4.70 16.31 -9.68
N ALA A 87 -5.71 16.65 -10.48
CA ALA A 87 -5.86 17.98 -11.10
C ALA A 87 -5.80 19.19 -10.13
N ASN A 88 -5.80 18.92 -8.82
CA ASN A 88 -5.71 19.88 -7.73
C ASN A 88 -4.33 19.95 -7.04
N ALA A 89 -3.32 19.18 -7.48
CA ALA A 89 -1.97 19.26 -6.93
C ALA A 89 -1.38 20.64 -7.23
N GLY A 90 -1.20 21.45 -6.18
CA GLY A 90 -0.74 22.83 -6.28
C GLY A 90 -1.83 23.90 -6.21
N SER A 91 -3.13 23.56 -6.20
CA SER A 91 -4.21 24.57 -6.14
C SER A 91 -4.55 25.02 -4.72
N GLU A 92 -4.25 24.20 -3.71
CA GLU A 92 -4.55 24.50 -2.31
C GLU A 92 -3.35 25.19 -1.66
N THR A 93 -3.61 26.30 -0.97
CA THR A 93 -2.58 26.98 -0.18
C THR A 93 -2.23 26.12 1.02
N VAL A 94 -1.04 25.53 1.02
CA VAL A 94 -0.53 24.78 2.17
C VAL A 94 -0.03 25.78 3.21
N PRO A 95 -0.48 25.66 4.47
CA PRO A 95 0.03 26.51 5.54
C PRO A 95 1.51 26.23 5.78
N ILE A 96 2.29 27.30 5.96
CA ILE A 96 3.71 27.23 6.33
C ILE A 96 3.75 27.43 7.84
N GLU A 97 4.00 26.35 8.58
CA GLU A 97 3.99 26.37 10.05
C GLU A 97 5.41 26.46 10.61
N ASN A 98 6.40 25.91 9.90
CA ASN A 98 7.78 25.82 10.37
C ASN A 98 8.79 26.41 9.38
N PHE A 99 9.97 26.75 9.88
CA PHE A 99 11.10 27.17 9.03
C PHE A 99 11.50 26.09 8.00
N ILE A 100 11.30 24.81 8.32
CA ILE A 100 11.56 23.70 7.40
C ILE A 100 10.62 23.78 6.19
N ASP A 101 9.35 24.13 6.41
CA ASP A 101 8.35 24.25 5.36
C ASP A 101 8.72 25.42 4.42
N GLU A 102 9.22 26.54 4.95
CA GLU A 102 9.72 27.65 4.15
C GLU A 102 10.83 27.21 3.18
N TYR A 103 11.81 26.43 3.67
CA TYR A 103 12.89 25.94 2.83
C TYR A 103 12.42 24.93 1.79
N ILE A 104 11.56 23.98 2.17
CA ILE A 104 11.06 22.95 1.25
C ILE A 104 10.18 23.57 0.18
N PHE A 105 9.15 24.32 0.56
CA PHE A 105 8.24 24.95 -0.40
C PHE A 105 8.92 26.05 -1.21
N GLY A 106 9.88 26.78 -0.63
CA GLY A 106 10.73 27.71 -1.36
C GLY A 106 11.52 27.03 -2.48
N LYS A 107 12.19 25.91 -2.16
CA LYS A 107 12.93 25.14 -3.18
C LYS A 107 12.00 24.56 -4.25
N MET A 108 10.85 24.02 -3.85
CA MET A 108 9.86 23.47 -4.78
C MET A 108 9.32 24.55 -5.73
N ALA A 109 9.07 25.76 -5.22
CA ALA A 109 8.63 26.90 -6.03
C ALA A 109 9.72 27.35 -7.02
N GLU A 110 10.98 27.42 -6.59
CA GLU A 110 12.13 27.71 -7.48
C GLU A 110 12.26 26.69 -8.61
N ASP A 111 12.06 25.41 -8.29
CA ASP A 111 12.23 24.29 -9.22
C ASP A 111 10.96 24.03 -10.07
N GLY A 112 9.88 24.78 -9.84
CA GLY A 112 8.61 24.64 -10.55
C GLY A 112 7.87 23.33 -10.27
N ILE A 113 8.11 22.72 -9.10
CA ILE A 113 7.52 21.44 -8.70
C ILE A 113 6.24 21.71 -7.90
N PRO A 114 5.06 21.23 -8.35
CA PRO A 114 3.82 21.39 -7.59
C PRO A 114 3.84 20.53 -6.33
N HIS A 115 3.34 21.07 -5.22
CA HIS A 115 3.18 20.32 -3.97
C HIS A 115 2.00 19.36 -4.03
N ALA A 116 2.09 18.31 -3.22
CA ALA A 116 0.99 17.37 -3.03
C ALA A 116 -0.14 18.04 -2.23
N PRO A 117 -1.41 17.66 -2.48
CA PRO A 117 -2.54 18.16 -1.69
C PRO A 117 -2.43 17.70 -0.23
N LEU A 118 -3.04 18.46 0.67
CA LEU A 118 -3.01 18.15 2.09
C LEU A 118 -3.75 16.83 2.37
N ALA A 119 -3.16 15.97 3.19
CA ALA A 119 -3.83 14.76 3.61
C ALA A 119 -5.09 15.11 4.44
N GLY A 120 -6.20 14.43 4.18
CA GLY A 120 -7.40 14.55 5.03
C GLY A 120 -7.15 14.03 6.44
N ASN A 121 -7.92 14.52 7.42
CA ASN A 121 -7.66 14.30 8.85
C ASN A 121 -7.60 12.82 9.24
N ALA A 122 -8.49 11.97 8.71
CA ALA A 122 -8.45 10.52 8.97
C ALA A 122 -7.22 9.82 8.38
N THR A 123 -6.68 10.32 7.27
CA THR A 123 -5.43 9.81 6.69
C THR A 123 -4.24 10.30 7.49
N PHE A 124 -4.26 11.56 7.92
CA PHE A 124 -3.22 12.17 8.72
C PHE A 124 -3.05 11.46 10.06
N VAL A 125 -4.13 11.28 10.84
CA VAL A 125 -4.08 10.62 12.16
C VAL A 125 -3.48 9.21 12.04
N ARG A 126 -3.94 8.40 11.08
CA ARG A 126 -3.42 7.03 10.91
C ARG A 126 -1.94 7.00 10.55
N ARG A 127 -1.49 7.93 9.70
CA ARG A 127 -0.07 8.03 9.31
C ARG A 127 0.80 8.52 10.47
N ALA A 128 0.37 9.58 11.17
CA ALA A 128 1.10 10.11 12.32
C ALA A 128 1.32 9.05 13.41
N TYR A 129 0.27 8.28 13.76
CA TYR A 129 0.40 7.16 14.70
C TYR A 129 1.38 6.10 14.20
N LEU A 130 1.27 5.69 12.94
CA LEU A 130 2.13 4.65 12.38
C LEU A 130 3.60 5.11 12.28
N ASP A 131 3.83 6.35 11.88
CA ASP A 131 5.17 6.88 11.66
C ASP A 131 5.90 7.20 12.97
N LEU A 132 5.18 7.70 13.98
CA LEU A 132 5.78 8.06 15.28
C LEU A 132 5.84 6.88 16.25
N THR A 133 4.81 6.04 16.31
CA THR A 133 4.72 4.97 17.32
C THR A 133 4.87 3.56 16.75
N GLY A 134 4.89 3.42 15.42
CA GLY A 134 4.89 2.11 14.75
C GLY A 134 3.58 1.32 14.91
N ARG A 135 2.53 1.93 15.47
CA ARG A 135 1.26 1.26 15.79
C ARG A 135 0.07 1.95 15.14
N ILE A 136 -0.97 1.18 14.87
CA ILE A 136 -2.25 1.70 14.37
C ILE A 136 -3.05 2.25 15.57
N PRO A 137 -3.72 3.41 15.45
CA PRO A 137 -4.54 3.94 16.54
C PRO A 137 -5.70 3.00 16.87
N THR A 138 -6.14 3.00 18.13
CA THR A 138 -7.39 2.33 18.51
C THR A 138 -8.59 3.09 17.91
N VAL A 139 -9.74 2.42 17.84
CA VAL A 139 -10.96 3.01 17.27
C VAL A 139 -11.37 4.25 18.08
N GLU A 140 -11.32 4.16 19.40
CA GLU A 140 -11.71 5.23 20.32
C GLU A 140 -10.78 6.45 20.19
N ALA A 141 -9.48 6.22 20.06
CA ALA A 141 -8.51 7.29 19.85
C ALA A 141 -8.73 7.99 18.50
N LEU A 142 -8.93 7.21 17.43
CA LEU A 142 -9.20 7.76 16.10
C LEU A 142 -10.50 8.56 16.08
N GLU A 143 -11.59 8.04 16.67
CA GLU A 143 -12.86 8.75 16.76
C GLU A 143 -12.75 10.03 17.59
N GLY A 144 -12.00 10.01 18.69
CA GLY A 144 -11.74 11.18 19.53
C GLY A 144 -11.06 12.31 18.75
N TRP A 145 -10.05 11.99 17.94
CA TRP A 145 -9.39 12.98 17.07
C TRP A 145 -10.27 13.44 15.92
N LEU A 146 -11.02 12.53 15.30
CA LEU A 146 -11.91 12.88 14.18
C LEU A 146 -13.14 13.68 14.60
N ALA A 147 -13.55 13.63 15.87
CA ALA A 147 -14.62 14.46 16.41
C ALA A 147 -14.30 15.96 16.33
N GLN A 148 -13.02 16.35 16.21
CA GLN A 148 -12.59 17.75 16.02
C GLN A 148 -12.85 18.27 14.60
N GLY A 149 -13.22 17.40 13.64
CA GLY A 149 -13.59 17.80 12.28
C GLY A 149 -12.43 18.49 11.55
N GLU A 150 -12.72 19.59 10.84
CA GLU A 150 -11.71 20.40 10.12
C GLU A 150 -10.80 21.21 11.06
N GLU A 151 -11.19 21.39 12.32
CA GLU A 151 -10.43 22.09 13.36
C GLU A 151 -9.41 21.18 14.09
N LEU A 152 -9.09 20.01 13.53
CA LEU A 152 -8.11 19.09 14.10
C LEU A 152 -6.75 19.79 14.26
N ASP A 153 -6.33 19.99 15.51
CA ASP A 153 -5.01 20.49 15.84
C ASP A 153 -3.97 19.38 15.63
N ARG A 154 -3.31 19.44 14.48
CA ARG A 154 -2.27 18.48 14.08
C ARG A 154 -1.03 18.57 14.96
N GLY A 155 -0.71 19.76 15.46
CA GLY A 155 0.41 19.98 16.37
C GLY A 155 0.15 19.28 17.71
N ALA A 156 -1.03 19.52 18.30
CA ALA A 156 -1.41 18.87 19.55
C ALA A 156 -1.43 17.34 19.46
N LEU A 157 -1.87 16.78 18.32
CA LEU A 157 -1.76 15.33 18.10
C LEU A 157 -0.30 14.87 18.10
N ILE A 158 0.57 15.53 17.34
CA ILE A 158 1.99 15.16 17.25
C ILE A 158 2.65 15.24 18.63
N ASP A 159 2.44 16.34 19.36
CA ASP A 159 2.98 16.52 20.70
C ASP A 159 2.53 15.40 21.64
N SER A 160 1.23 15.06 21.63
CA SER A 160 0.70 13.96 22.45
C SER A 160 1.32 12.60 22.12
N LEU A 161 1.68 12.36 20.85
CA LEU A 161 2.32 11.12 20.41
C LEU A 161 3.80 11.07 20.82
N ILE A 162 4.51 12.19 20.69
CA ILE A 162 5.92 12.30 21.08
C ILE A 162 6.08 12.17 22.60
N GLU A 163 5.15 12.72 23.39
CA GLU A 163 5.14 12.60 24.84
C GLU A 163 4.72 11.19 25.33
N SER A 164 4.16 10.36 24.46
CA SER A 164 3.69 9.03 24.84
C SER A 164 4.85 8.05 25.03
N ASP A 165 4.68 7.10 25.97
CA ASP A 165 5.64 6.02 26.18
C ASP A 165 5.93 5.21 24.90
N ALA A 166 4.97 5.17 23.96
CA ALA A 166 5.09 4.43 22.71
C ALA A 166 6.10 5.04 21.71
N PHE A 167 6.58 6.27 21.94
CA PHE A 167 7.63 6.91 21.14
C PHE A 167 9.03 6.71 21.73
N VAL A 168 9.14 6.53 23.04
CA VAL A 168 10.42 6.46 23.77
C VAL A 168 11.01 5.04 23.81
N ASP A 169 10.18 4.03 23.54
CA ASP A 169 10.53 2.60 23.51
C ASP A 169 11.11 2.16 22.16
#